data_AF-A0A4Q6ETT1-F1
#
_entry.id   AF-A0A4Q6ETT1-F1
#
_cell.length_a   1.000
_cell.length_b   1.000
_cell.length_c   1.000
_cell.angle_alpha   90.00
_cell.angle_beta   90.00
_cell.angle_gamma   90.00
#
_symmetry.space_group_name_H-M   'P 1'
#
loop_
_entity.id
_entity.type
_entity.pdbx_description
1 polymer ?
#
loop_
_entity_poly.entity_id
_entity_poly.type
_entity_poly.pdbx_seq_one_letter_code
_entity_poly.pdbx_strand_id
1 'polypeptide(L)'
;MSFWHRLFGKAAAAPAVLNRSPRIRLLLADGARFETEARAFPLLNISDTGLGLYAENDIPAGNLSGVLHLGDISLPIELEIVRQTGTLVGARIVGNPGVLRATLRQLFLEELRATEMNEVSARADEGEPGTPRWFYAAGNYELFFLEENGQVLRLEMEWSGRVVSARKGEAPRSGHLPKETRDKPGHAKATLVEWEGPISEEERAKAIRILENVPGLEPAVRGQLVALLRR
;
A
#
# COMPACT_ATOMS: atom_id res chain seq x y z
N MET A 1 34.06 -22.01 -32.36
CA MET A 1 33.25 -22.38 -31.17
C MET A 1 32.21 -23.40 -31.60
N SER A 2 32.19 -24.60 -31.02
CA SER A 2 31.51 -25.77 -31.61
C SER A 2 30.00 -25.82 -31.34
N PHE A 3 29.27 -26.31 -32.33
CA PHE A 3 27.82 -26.59 -32.33
C PHE A 3 27.36 -27.41 -31.10
N TRP A 4 28.24 -28.28 -30.59
CA TRP A 4 27.97 -29.15 -29.44
C TRP A 4 27.82 -28.41 -28.10
N HIS A 5 28.41 -27.21 -27.95
CA HIS A 5 28.28 -26.44 -26.71
C HIS A 5 26.90 -25.76 -26.55
N ARG A 6 26.18 -25.53 -27.66
CA ARG A 6 24.81 -24.99 -27.65
C ARG A 6 23.74 -26.04 -27.33
N LEU A 7 23.97 -27.31 -27.65
CA LEU A 7 22.99 -28.39 -27.43
C LEU A 7 23.05 -28.98 -26.01
N PHE A 8 24.20 -28.89 -25.34
CA PHE A 8 24.39 -29.43 -23.98
C PHE A 8 24.74 -28.37 -22.92
N GLY A 9 24.74 -27.09 -23.30
CA GLY A 9 24.77 -26.01 -22.33
C GLY A 9 23.49 -26.07 -21.50
N LYS A 10 23.58 -26.55 -20.26
CA LYS A 10 22.50 -26.47 -19.27
C LYS A 10 21.89 -25.08 -19.34
N ALA A 11 20.66 -24.98 -19.84
CA ALA A 11 19.89 -23.75 -19.73
C ALA A 11 19.91 -23.37 -18.26
N ALA A 12 20.52 -22.22 -17.94
CA ALA A 12 20.47 -21.68 -16.59
C ALA A 12 18.99 -21.63 -16.22
N ALA A 13 18.59 -22.43 -15.23
CA ALA A 13 17.21 -22.48 -14.77
C ALA A 13 16.81 -21.03 -14.47
N ALA A 14 15.78 -20.54 -15.18
CA ALA A 14 15.24 -19.22 -14.91
C ALA A 14 14.99 -19.13 -13.40
N PRO A 15 15.44 -18.07 -12.72
CA PRO A 15 15.26 -17.96 -11.28
C PRO A 15 13.78 -18.15 -10.98
N ALA A 16 13.47 -19.16 -10.15
CA ALA A 16 12.11 -19.42 -9.73
C ALA A 16 11.55 -18.10 -9.18
N VAL A 17 10.56 -17.53 -9.86
CA VAL A 17 9.86 -16.34 -9.39
C VAL A 17 9.12 -16.79 -8.12
N LEU A 18 9.73 -16.53 -6.97
CA LEU A 18 9.11 -16.76 -5.68
C LEU A 18 7.86 -15.88 -5.64
N ASN A 19 6.70 -16.51 -5.79
CA ASN A 19 5.42 -15.83 -5.69
C ASN A 19 5.22 -15.39 -4.23
N ARG A 20 5.60 -14.14 -3.93
CA ARG A 20 5.50 -13.56 -2.60
C ARG A 20 4.12 -12.93 -2.44
N SER A 21 3.45 -13.23 -1.33
CA SER A 21 2.21 -12.52 -0.98
C SER A 21 2.44 -11.01 -0.95
N PRO A 22 1.50 -10.21 -1.48
CA PRO A 22 1.52 -8.76 -1.33
C PRO A 22 1.63 -8.36 0.14
N ARG A 23 2.40 -7.31 0.41
CA ARG A 23 2.61 -6.79 1.77
C ARG A 23 1.96 -5.43 1.89
N ILE A 24 1.15 -5.26 2.92
CA ILE A 24 0.62 -3.97 3.34
C ILE A 24 1.70 -3.31 4.20
N ARG A 25 2.15 -2.13 3.79
CA ARG A 25 2.95 -1.24 4.63
C ARG A 25 2.05 -0.61 5.67
N LEU A 26 2.50 -0.67 6.91
CA LEU A 26 1.81 -0.10 8.06
C LEU A 26 2.53 1.19 8.46
N LEU A 27 1.77 2.21 8.87
CA LEU A 27 2.35 3.40 9.45
C LEU A 27 2.69 3.09 10.90
N LEU A 28 3.83 3.60 11.39
CA LEU A 28 4.20 3.46 12.80
C LEU A 28 3.12 4.03 13.74
N ALA A 29 2.41 5.06 13.29
CA ALA A 29 1.30 5.67 14.01
C ALA A 29 0.07 4.77 14.15
N ASP A 30 -0.04 3.69 13.36
CA ASP A 30 -1.17 2.76 13.46
C ASP A 30 -1.10 1.93 14.76
N GLY A 31 -0.01 2.02 15.53
CA GLY A 31 0.17 1.30 16.80
C GLY A 31 0.32 -0.22 16.63
N ALA A 32 0.41 -0.68 15.37
CA ALA A 32 0.55 -2.08 15.03
C ALA A 32 1.86 -2.65 15.59
N ARG A 33 1.75 -3.72 16.38
CA ARG A 33 2.90 -4.32 17.06
C ARG A 33 2.71 -5.81 17.29
N PHE A 34 3.81 -6.53 17.41
CA PHE A 34 3.83 -7.91 17.87
C PHE A 34 4.39 -7.92 19.29
N GLU A 35 3.68 -8.52 20.23
CA GLU A 35 3.99 -8.49 21.65
C GLU A 35 4.24 -9.90 22.16
N THR A 36 5.39 -10.08 22.80
CA THR A 36 5.78 -11.30 23.52
C THR A 36 5.77 -11.00 25.01
N GLU A 37 5.90 -12.02 25.86
CA GLU A 37 6.04 -11.81 27.32
C GLU A 37 7.19 -10.86 27.70
N ALA A 38 8.26 -10.84 26.89
CA ALA A 38 9.46 -10.08 27.21
C ALA A 38 9.46 -8.66 26.61
N ARG A 39 8.82 -8.45 25.47
CA ARG A 39 8.92 -7.20 24.69
C ARG A 39 7.87 -7.07 23.60
N ALA A 40 7.64 -5.83 23.19
CA ALA A 40 6.85 -5.46 22.03
C ALA A 40 7.73 -4.98 20.87
N PHE A 41 7.33 -5.32 19.64
CA PHE A 41 8.02 -4.98 18.41
C PHE A 41 7.08 -4.22 17.48
N PRO A 42 7.43 -3.00 17.05
CA PRO A 42 6.65 -2.29 16.04
C PRO A 42 6.59 -3.08 14.72
N LEU A 43 5.41 -3.13 14.11
CA LEU A 43 5.24 -3.69 12.78
C LEU A 43 5.59 -2.65 11.72
N LEU A 44 6.30 -3.10 10.69
CA LEU A 44 6.63 -2.31 9.50
C LEU A 44 5.73 -2.65 8.32
N ASN A 45 5.44 -3.93 8.15
CA ASN A 45 4.56 -4.43 7.10
C ASN A 45 4.01 -5.80 7.49
N ILE A 46 2.89 -6.17 6.87
CA ILE A 46 2.22 -7.45 7.09
C ILE A 46 1.68 -8.02 5.79
N SER A 47 1.71 -9.33 5.64
CA SER A 47 0.97 -10.10 4.64
C SER A 47 0.22 -11.25 5.31
N ASP A 48 -0.50 -12.03 4.53
CA ASP A 48 -1.19 -13.22 5.02
C ASP A 48 -0.25 -14.39 5.39
N THR A 49 1.05 -14.27 5.10
CA THR A 49 2.05 -15.33 5.35
C THR A 49 3.23 -14.89 6.21
N GLY A 50 3.40 -13.59 6.44
CA GLY A 50 4.51 -13.09 7.24
C GLY A 50 4.41 -11.62 7.56
N LEU A 51 5.39 -11.14 8.31
CA LEU A 51 5.46 -9.75 8.74
C LEU A 51 6.90 -9.25 8.82
N GLY A 52 7.05 -7.93 8.78
CA GLY A 52 8.29 -7.23 9.05
C GLY A 52 8.21 -6.51 10.39
N LEU A 53 9.19 -6.73 11.26
CA LEU A 53 9.32 -6.09 12.57
C LEU A 53 10.52 -5.16 12.60
N TYR A 54 10.43 -4.15 13.46
CA TYR A 54 11.57 -3.39 13.93
C TYR A 54 12.04 -3.92 15.29
N ALA A 55 13.33 -4.21 15.42
CA ALA A 55 13.94 -4.67 16.66
C ALA A 55 15.34 -4.08 16.82
N GLU A 56 15.59 -3.36 17.91
CA GLU A 56 16.89 -2.74 18.18
C GLU A 56 17.98 -3.77 18.54
N ASN A 57 17.56 -4.88 19.12
CA ASN A 57 18.43 -5.97 19.57
C ASN A 57 18.14 -7.25 18.79
N ASP A 58 19.17 -8.08 18.64
CA ASP A 58 19.06 -9.37 17.99
C ASP A 58 17.94 -10.22 18.59
N ILE A 59 17.18 -10.82 17.68
CA ILE A 59 16.15 -11.79 18.02
C ILE A 59 16.73 -13.17 17.74
N PRO A 60 16.74 -14.09 18.72
CA PRO A 60 17.19 -15.45 18.50
C PRO A 60 16.46 -16.08 17.31
N ALA A 61 17.19 -16.79 16.46
CA ALA A 61 16.58 -17.57 15.40
C ALA A 61 15.66 -18.64 16.00
N GLY A 62 14.53 -18.90 15.35
CA GLY A 62 13.54 -19.89 15.78
C GLY A 62 12.13 -19.33 15.86
N ASN A 63 11.28 -20.01 16.63
CA ASN A 63 9.88 -19.66 16.79
C ASN A 63 9.67 -18.71 17.97
N LEU A 64 8.75 -17.76 17.80
CA LEU A 64 8.31 -16.80 18.80
C LEU A 64 6.80 -16.86 18.88
N SER A 65 6.28 -17.11 20.08
CA SER A 65 4.85 -17.00 20.38
C SER A 65 4.54 -15.62 20.95
N GLY A 66 3.41 -15.05 20.55
CA GLY A 66 2.99 -13.75 21.05
C GLY A 66 1.63 -13.33 20.52
N VAL A 67 1.30 -12.06 20.70
CA VAL A 67 0.05 -11.44 20.29
C VAL A 67 0.35 -10.37 19.26
N LEU A 68 -0.28 -10.47 18.09
CA LEU A 68 -0.28 -9.43 17.09
C LEU A 68 -1.42 -8.45 17.38
N HIS A 69 -1.06 -7.18 17.59
CA HIS A 69 -1.98 -6.07 17.77
C HIS A 69 -2.09 -5.26 16.48
N LEU A 70 -3.32 -5.08 15.99
CA LEU A 70 -3.68 -4.29 14.82
C LEU A 70 -4.84 -3.35 15.20
N GLY A 71 -4.51 -2.17 15.72
CA GLY A 71 -5.52 -1.32 16.37
C GLY A 71 -6.13 -2.02 17.59
N ASP A 72 -7.46 -2.11 17.62
CA ASP A 72 -8.21 -2.77 18.70
C ASP A 72 -8.24 -4.31 18.58
N ILE A 73 -7.73 -4.85 17.47
CA ILE A 73 -7.73 -6.30 17.24
C ILE A 73 -6.43 -6.90 17.77
N SER A 74 -6.57 -7.96 18.56
CA SER A 74 -5.46 -8.73 19.11
C SER A 74 -5.60 -10.20 18.70
N LEU A 75 -4.55 -10.77 18.10
CA LEU A 75 -4.53 -12.13 17.58
C LEU A 75 -3.32 -12.90 18.12
N PRO A 76 -3.49 -14.01 18.83
CA PRO A 76 -2.36 -14.87 19.18
C PRO A 76 -1.79 -15.51 17.91
N ILE A 77 -0.49 -15.35 17.69
CA ILE A 77 0.20 -15.94 16.53
C ILE A 77 1.57 -16.48 16.94
N GLU A 78 2.05 -17.45 16.18
CA GLU A 78 3.42 -17.93 16.25
C GLU A 78 4.18 -17.48 15.00
N LEU A 79 5.41 -17.03 15.20
CA LEU A 79 6.29 -16.51 14.15
C LEU A 79 7.57 -17.31 14.10
N GLU A 80 8.04 -17.67 12.92
CA GLU A 80 9.39 -18.17 12.69
C GLU A 80 10.24 -17.03 12.13
N ILE A 81 11.37 -16.72 12.79
CA ILE A 81 12.31 -15.72 12.31
C ILE A 81 13.07 -16.28 11.10
N VAL A 82 12.79 -15.74 9.91
CA VAL A 82 13.38 -16.18 8.64
C VAL A 82 14.67 -15.44 8.33
N ARG A 83 14.74 -14.16 8.68
CA ARG A 83 15.92 -13.31 8.45
C ARG A 83 15.95 -12.13 9.40
N GLN A 84 17.16 -11.68 9.72
CA GLN A 84 17.40 -10.40 10.37
C GLN A 84 18.51 -9.64 9.61
N THR A 85 18.33 -8.34 9.43
CA THR A 85 19.30 -7.46 8.77
C THR A 85 19.34 -6.13 9.51
N GLY A 86 20.35 -5.95 10.37
CA GLY A 86 20.39 -4.83 11.31
C GLY A 86 19.16 -4.88 12.23
N THR A 87 18.41 -3.77 12.28
CA THR A 87 17.19 -3.65 13.10
C THR A 87 15.92 -4.17 12.42
N LEU A 88 16.02 -4.70 11.20
CA LEU A 88 14.88 -5.21 10.45
C LEU A 88 14.80 -6.73 10.56
N VAL A 89 13.65 -7.23 11.04
CA VAL A 89 13.40 -8.65 11.20
C VAL A 89 12.28 -9.08 10.27
N GLY A 90 12.52 -10.10 9.45
CA GLY A 90 11.51 -10.74 8.62
C GLY A 90 11.09 -12.06 9.25
N ALA A 91 9.79 -12.17 9.56
CA ALA A 91 9.22 -13.39 10.14
C ALA A 91 8.13 -13.99 9.25
N ARG A 92 8.02 -15.32 9.29
CA ARG A 92 6.95 -16.10 8.69
C ARG A 92 5.94 -16.49 9.77
N ILE A 93 4.66 -16.45 9.46
CA ILE A 93 3.62 -16.93 10.39
C ILE A 93 3.57 -18.45 10.34
N VAL A 94 3.61 -19.08 11.51
CA VAL A 94 3.53 -20.54 11.68
C VAL A 94 2.07 -20.94 11.93
N GLY A 95 1.66 -22.09 11.40
CA GLY A 95 0.31 -22.64 11.58
C GLY A 95 -0.69 -22.21 10.51
N ASN A 96 -1.98 -22.17 10.86
CA ASN A 96 -3.06 -21.85 9.93
C ASN A 96 -3.34 -20.33 9.93
N PRO A 97 -3.01 -19.60 8.84
CA PRO A 97 -3.21 -18.15 8.77
C PRO A 97 -4.68 -17.75 8.51
N GLY A 98 -5.64 -18.68 8.52
CA GLY A 98 -7.03 -18.41 8.13
C GLY A 98 -7.68 -17.24 8.87
N VAL A 99 -7.53 -17.18 10.20
CA VAL A 99 -8.06 -16.09 11.03
C VAL A 99 -7.39 -14.77 10.69
N LEU A 100 -6.05 -14.75 10.67
CA LEU A 100 -5.30 -13.55 10.31
C LEU A 100 -5.68 -13.05 8.91
N ARG A 101 -5.75 -13.93 7.92
CA ARG A 101 -6.11 -13.56 6.55
C ARG A 101 -7.50 -12.92 6.50
N ALA A 102 -8.48 -13.46 7.24
CA ALA A 102 -9.81 -12.86 7.35
C ALA A 102 -9.74 -11.48 7.99
N THR A 103 -9.00 -11.34 9.10
CA THR A 103 -8.79 -10.06 9.79
C THR A 103 -8.10 -9.03 8.90
N LEU A 104 -7.02 -9.40 8.21
CA LEU A 104 -6.30 -8.50 7.30
C LEU A 104 -7.18 -8.07 6.14
N ARG A 105 -7.98 -8.98 5.57
CA ARG A 105 -8.95 -8.62 4.53
C ARG A 105 -10.00 -7.66 5.04
N GLN A 106 -10.44 -7.80 6.29
CA GLN A 106 -11.42 -6.89 6.88
C GLN A 106 -10.81 -5.51 7.17
N LEU A 107 -9.60 -5.47 7.76
CA LEU A 107 -8.94 -4.23 8.17
C LEU A 107 -8.36 -3.44 6.98
N PHE A 108 -7.77 -4.16 6.04
CA PHE A 108 -6.93 -3.60 4.99
C PHE A 108 -7.48 -3.90 3.59
N LEU A 109 -8.80 -4.08 3.45
CA LEU A 109 -9.40 -4.33 2.14
C LEU A 109 -8.97 -3.28 1.12
N GLU A 110 -9.10 -2.01 1.50
CA GLU A 110 -8.76 -0.86 0.66
C GLU A 110 -7.26 -0.80 0.33
N GLU A 111 -6.39 -1.03 1.32
CA GLU A 111 -4.94 -1.01 1.13
C GLU A 111 -4.48 -2.21 0.28
N LEU A 112 -5.12 -3.38 0.41
CA LEU A 112 -4.88 -4.52 -0.47
C LEU A 112 -5.29 -4.19 -1.92
N ARG A 113 -6.42 -3.54 -2.12
CA ARG A 113 -6.82 -3.05 -3.44
C ARG A 113 -5.85 -2.02 -4.00
N ALA A 114 -5.29 -1.16 -3.15
CA ALA A 114 -4.24 -0.23 -3.54
C ALA A 114 -3.00 -0.97 -4.08
N THR A 115 -2.64 -2.14 -3.53
CA THR A 115 -1.54 -2.96 -4.05
C THR A 115 -1.82 -3.58 -5.43
N GLU A 116 -3.07 -3.57 -5.88
CA GLU A 116 -3.48 -4.04 -7.21
C GLU A 116 -3.49 -2.90 -8.24
N MET A 117 -3.26 -1.65 -7.83
CA MET A 117 -3.24 -0.51 -8.73
C MET A 117 -2.05 -0.59 -9.68
N ASN A 118 -2.32 -0.33 -10.96
CA ASN A 118 -1.29 -0.26 -11.99
C ASN A 118 -1.40 1.06 -12.72
N GLU A 119 -0.25 1.58 -13.14
CA GLU A 119 -0.23 2.76 -14.00
C GLU A 119 -0.88 2.44 -15.33
N VAL A 120 -1.83 3.28 -15.73
CA VAL A 120 -2.53 3.22 -17.00
C VAL A 120 -2.22 4.48 -17.79
N SER A 121 -2.36 4.41 -19.12
CA SER A 121 -2.17 5.57 -19.96
C SER A 121 -3.17 6.66 -19.55
N ALA A 122 -2.66 7.74 -18.97
CA ALA A 122 -3.46 8.91 -18.69
C ALA A 122 -3.92 9.50 -20.03
N ARG A 123 -5.23 9.78 -20.17
CA ARG A 123 -5.66 10.72 -21.20
C ARG A 123 -5.08 12.07 -20.82
N ALA A 124 -4.49 12.78 -21.78
CA ALA A 124 -4.04 14.14 -21.56
C ALA A 124 -5.22 14.93 -21.00
N ASP A 125 -5.07 15.45 -19.78
CA ASP A 125 -6.08 16.32 -19.21
C ASP A 125 -6.01 17.63 -19.99
N GLU A 126 -7.02 17.87 -20.83
CA GLU A 126 -7.06 19.01 -21.74
C GLU A 126 -7.28 20.30 -20.93
N GLY A 127 -6.25 20.84 -20.30
CA GLY A 127 -6.37 22.16 -19.67
C GLY A 127 -5.30 22.57 -18.66
N GLU A 128 -4.58 21.64 -18.03
CA GLU A 128 -3.58 21.98 -17.01
C GLU A 128 -2.15 21.64 -17.43
N PRO A 129 -1.17 22.54 -17.21
CA PRO A 129 0.22 22.26 -17.52
C PRO A 129 0.76 21.16 -16.59
N GLY A 130 1.43 20.17 -17.19
CA GLY A 130 2.06 19.06 -16.48
C GLY A 130 1.92 17.73 -17.22
N THR A 131 2.55 16.70 -16.66
CA THR A 131 2.47 15.32 -17.10
C THR A 131 1.49 14.56 -16.21
N PRO A 132 0.32 14.14 -16.72
CA PRO A 132 -0.64 13.41 -15.92
C PRO A 132 -0.16 11.97 -15.70
N ARG A 133 -0.32 11.47 -14.48
CA ARG A 133 -0.08 10.07 -14.12
C ARG A 133 -1.34 9.50 -13.50
N TRP A 134 -1.72 8.32 -13.93
CA TRP A 134 -2.96 7.69 -13.51
C TRP A 134 -2.73 6.23 -13.15
N PHE A 135 -3.17 5.85 -11.97
CA PHE A 135 -3.13 4.50 -11.45
C PHE A 135 -4.55 4.02 -11.20
N TYR A 136 -4.85 2.80 -11.61
CA TYR A 136 -6.18 2.23 -11.54
C TYR A 136 -6.16 0.79 -11.01
N ALA A 137 -7.14 0.45 -10.17
CA ALA A 137 -7.55 -0.92 -9.86
C ALA A 137 -9.08 -1.06 -9.86
N ALA A 138 -9.55 -2.30 -10.01
CA ALA A 138 -10.97 -2.64 -9.98
C ALA A 138 -11.62 -2.24 -8.65
N GLY A 139 -12.91 -1.87 -8.69
CA GLY A 139 -13.63 -1.35 -7.52
C GLY A 139 -13.51 0.16 -7.33
N ASN A 140 -13.21 0.89 -8.40
CA ASN A 140 -13.03 2.35 -8.43
C ASN A 140 -11.93 2.84 -7.49
N TYR A 141 -10.79 2.13 -7.51
CA TYR A 141 -9.57 2.63 -6.88
C TYR A 141 -8.78 3.37 -7.93
N GLU A 142 -8.69 4.68 -7.75
CA GLU A 142 -8.06 5.57 -8.71
C GLU A 142 -7.13 6.51 -7.99
N LEU A 143 -5.94 6.71 -8.54
CA LEU A 143 -5.02 7.75 -8.13
C LEU A 143 -4.58 8.49 -9.39
N PHE A 144 -4.99 9.73 -9.50
CA PHE A 144 -4.54 10.66 -10.50
C PHE A 144 -3.66 11.72 -9.85
N PHE A 145 -2.56 12.08 -10.50
CA PHE A 145 -1.80 13.26 -10.12
C PHE A 145 -1.14 13.91 -11.32
N LEU A 146 -0.86 15.20 -11.18
CA LEU A 146 -0.23 16.01 -12.21
C LEU A 146 1.16 16.41 -11.74
N GLU A 147 2.18 16.10 -12.55
CA GLU A 147 3.58 16.42 -12.25
C GLU A 147 4.11 17.47 -13.22
N GLU A 148 4.80 18.49 -12.71
CA GLU A 148 5.49 19.49 -13.53
C GLU A 148 6.87 19.75 -12.95
N ASN A 149 7.92 19.65 -13.78
CA ASN A 149 9.30 19.88 -13.37
C ASN A 149 9.73 19.08 -12.12
N GLY A 150 9.29 17.81 -12.02
CA GLY A 150 9.58 16.95 -10.87
C GLY A 150 8.76 17.25 -9.61
N GLN A 151 7.78 18.16 -9.70
CA GLN A 151 6.91 18.52 -8.59
C GLN A 151 5.47 18.06 -8.82
N VAL A 152 4.86 17.46 -7.79
CA VAL A 152 3.44 17.14 -7.79
C VAL A 152 2.63 18.42 -7.53
N LEU A 153 1.79 18.79 -8.48
CA LEU A 153 0.95 19.99 -8.43
C LEU A 153 -0.41 19.72 -7.78
N ARG A 154 -1.03 18.59 -8.14
CA ARG A 154 -2.28 18.12 -7.55
C ARG A 154 -2.35 16.61 -7.53
N LEU A 155 -3.20 16.09 -6.65
CA LEU A 155 -3.61 14.70 -6.61
C LEU A 155 -5.12 14.62 -6.42
N GLU A 156 -5.71 13.61 -7.05
CA GLU A 156 -7.08 13.18 -6.85
C GLU A 156 -7.06 11.68 -6.64
N MET A 157 -7.72 11.21 -5.58
CA MET A 157 -7.73 9.80 -5.24
C MET A 157 -9.15 9.36 -4.89
N GLU A 158 -9.57 8.23 -5.44
CA GLU A 158 -10.84 7.58 -5.14
C GLU A 158 -10.59 6.21 -4.51
N TRP A 159 -11.36 5.88 -3.48
CA TRP A 159 -11.51 4.52 -2.98
C TRP A 159 -12.92 4.34 -2.44
N SER A 160 -13.60 3.26 -2.85
CA SER A 160 -14.94 2.91 -2.37
C SER A 160 -15.95 4.08 -2.43
N GLY A 161 -15.88 4.91 -3.48
CA GLY A 161 -16.73 6.08 -3.69
C GLY A 161 -16.36 7.31 -2.86
N ARG A 162 -15.37 7.21 -1.96
CA ARG A 162 -14.79 8.38 -1.28
C ARG A 162 -13.75 9.01 -2.20
N VAL A 163 -13.77 10.34 -2.32
CA VAL A 163 -12.82 11.10 -3.12
C VAL A 163 -12.06 12.08 -2.24
N VAL A 164 -10.74 12.13 -2.41
CA VAL A 164 -9.88 13.16 -1.83
C VAL A 164 -9.16 13.91 -2.93
N SER A 165 -9.08 15.23 -2.78
CA SER A 165 -8.34 16.11 -3.66
C SER A 165 -7.41 16.98 -2.83
N ALA A 166 -6.15 17.08 -3.27
CA ALA A 166 -5.19 18.02 -2.71
C ALA A 166 -4.42 18.71 -3.83
N ARG A 167 -4.32 20.04 -3.75
CA ARG A 167 -3.61 20.89 -4.70
C ARG A 167 -2.61 21.76 -3.97
N LYS A 168 -1.46 22.02 -4.60
CA LYS A 168 -0.44 22.90 -4.05
C LYS A 168 -1.02 24.30 -3.82
N GLY A 169 -1.05 24.72 -2.55
CA GLY A 169 -1.56 26.02 -2.13
C GLY A 169 -3.00 26.02 -1.62
N GLU A 170 -3.67 24.88 -1.68
CA GLU A 170 -5.04 24.69 -1.18
C GLU A 170 -5.06 23.67 -0.05
N ALA A 171 -6.04 23.78 0.85
CA ALA A 171 -6.26 22.78 1.88
C ALA A 171 -6.82 21.50 1.25
N PRO A 172 -6.33 20.30 1.63
CA PRO A 172 -6.92 19.05 1.18
C PRO A 172 -8.39 18.94 1.57
N ARG A 173 -9.20 18.43 0.65
CA ARG A 173 -10.65 18.28 0.84
C ARG A 173 -11.10 16.86 0.51
N SER A 174 -12.19 16.45 1.13
CA SER A 174 -12.86 15.18 0.86
C SER A 174 -14.29 15.40 0.39
N GLY A 175 -14.79 14.42 -0.34
CA GLY A 175 -16.16 14.32 -0.80
C GLY A 175 -16.49 12.88 -1.14
N HIS A 176 -17.66 12.67 -1.71
CA HIS A 176 -18.05 11.34 -2.18
C HIS A 176 -18.64 11.43 -3.58
N LEU A 177 -18.51 10.34 -4.32
CA LEU A 177 -19.29 10.14 -5.52
C LEU A 177 -20.66 9.58 -5.10
N PRO A 178 -21.76 10.19 -5.53
CA PRO A 178 -23.06 9.58 -5.34
C PRO A 178 -23.05 8.20 -6.01
N LYS A 179 -23.71 7.22 -5.40
CA LYS A 179 -23.81 5.86 -5.97
C LYS A 179 -24.30 5.96 -7.41
N GLU A 180 -23.40 5.75 -8.37
CA GLU A 180 -23.72 5.90 -9.78
C GLU A 180 -24.80 4.89 -10.18
N THR A 181 -25.94 5.40 -10.63
CA THR A 181 -26.95 4.67 -11.40
C THR A 181 -26.57 4.72 -12.89
N ARG A 182 -25.34 4.36 -13.24
CA ARG A 182 -24.87 4.42 -14.64
C ARG A 182 -24.01 3.23 -15.07
N ASP A 183 -24.23 2.83 -16.31
CA ASP A 183 -23.64 1.65 -16.96
C ASP A 183 -22.19 1.85 -17.49
N LYS A 184 -21.58 3.04 -17.41
CA LYS A 184 -20.23 3.29 -17.97
C LYS A 184 -19.40 4.32 -17.18
N PRO A 185 -18.09 4.06 -16.94
CA PRO A 185 -17.19 5.00 -16.27
C PRO A 185 -16.82 6.20 -17.17
N GLY A 186 -16.88 7.40 -16.62
CA GLY A 186 -16.47 8.65 -17.26
C GLY A 186 -15.45 9.42 -16.42
N HIS A 187 -14.47 10.03 -17.08
CA HIS A 187 -13.31 10.69 -16.45
C HIS A 187 -13.61 12.06 -15.80
N ALA A 188 -14.84 12.57 -15.91
CA ALA A 188 -15.26 13.84 -15.33
C ALA A 188 -15.84 13.68 -13.92
N LYS A 189 -15.18 12.87 -13.08
CA LYS A 189 -15.64 12.58 -11.72
C LYS A 189 -15.64 13.82 -10.83
N ALA A 190 -14.71 14.76 -11.04
CA ALA A 190 -14.59 15.98 -10.24
C ALA A 190 -15.88 16.85 -10.22
N THR A 191 -16.65 16.86 -11.31
CA THR A 191 -17.94 17.59 -11.38
C THR A 191 -19.07 16.83 -10.67
N LEU A 192 -18.90 15.52 -10.47
CA LEU A 192 -19.86 14.63 -9.83
C LEU A 192 -19.58 14.43 -8.34
N VAL A 193 -18.42 14.85 -7.84
CA VAL A 193 -18.09 14.76 -6.41
C VAL A 193 -18.95 15.73 -5.62
N GLU A 194 -19.68 15.21 -4.66
CA GLU A 194 -20.32 15.98 -3.60
C GLU A 194 -19.26 16.28 -2.52
N TRP A 195 -18.69 17.48 -2.56
CA TRP A 195 -17.64 17.91 -1.63
C TRP A 195 -18.22 18.18 -0.24
N GLU A 196 -17.66 17.54 0.78
CA GLU A 196 -18.11 17.63 2.17
C GLU A 196 -17.35 18.71 2.95
N GLY A 197 -16.09 18.97 2.58
CA GLY A 197 -15.26 19.99 3.23
C GLY A 197 -13.80 19.56 3.36
N PRO A 198 -13.07 20.09 4.36
CA PRO A 198 -11.71 19.67 4.67
C PRO A 198 -11.63 18.16 4.95
N ILE A 199 -10.53 17.53 4.55
CA ILE A 199 -10.29 16.12 4.84
C ILE A 199 -10.23 15.88 6.36
N SER A 200 -10.90 14.84 6.85
CA SER A 200 -10.78 14.42 8.25
C SER A 200 -9.44 13.71 8.51
N GLU A 201 -8.99 13.65 9.77
CA GLU A 201 -7.75 12.94 10.13
C GLU A 201 -7.78 11.45 9.80
N GLU A 202 -8.94 10.80 9.95
CA GLU A 202 -9.13 9.39 9.62
C GLU A 202 -8.97 9.15 8.11
N GLU A 203 -9.62 9.97 7.29
CA GLU A 203 -9.51 9.91 5.83
C GLU A 203 -8.10 10.22 5.36
N ARG A 204 -7.44 11.20 5.98
CA ARG A 204 -6.06 11.56 5.70
C ARG A 204 -5.13 10.39 5.98
N ALA A 205 -5.26 9.76 7.14
CA ALA A 205 -4.48 8.58 7.50
C ALA A 205 -4.72 7.41 6.52
N LYS A 206 -5.98 7.17 6.15
CA LYS A 206 -6.37 6.15 5.16
C LYS A 206 -5.75 6.44 3.79
N ALA A 207 -5.86 7.67 3.31
CA ALA A 207 -5.32 8.11 2.04
C ALA A 207 -3.80 7.92 1.98
N ILE A 208 -3.09 8.31 3.04
CA ILE A 208 -1.63 8.10 3.14
C ILE A 208 -1.30 6.60 3.10
N ARG A 209 -2.04 5.74 3.82
CA ARG A 209 -1.82 4.28 3.76
C ARG A 209 -2.01 3.72 2.35
N ILE A 210 -3.03 4.17 1.62
CA ILE A 210 -3.25 3.76 0.22
C ILE A 210 -2.03 4.14 -0.63
N LEU A 211 -1.56 5.40 -0.56
CA LEU A 211 -0.40 5.88 -1.33
C LEU A 211 0.90 5.13 -1.00
N GLU A 212 1.10 4.72 0.25
CA GLU A 212 2.25 3.89 0.65
C GLU A 212 2.25 2.51 0.01
N ASN A 213 1.08 2.03 -0.41
CA ASN A 213 0.87 0.69 -0.94
C ASN A 213 0.69 0.62 -2.46
N VAL A 214 0.53 1.75 -3.17
CA VAL A 214 0.45 1.77 -4.65
C VAL A 214 1.79 1.32 -5.27
N PRO A 215 1.81 0.24 -6.07
CA PRO A 215 2.99 -0.23 -6.77
C PRO A 215 3.46 0.77 -7.84
N GLY A 216 4.76 0.80 -8.13
CA GLY A 216 5.31 1.64 -9.19
C GLY A 216 5.41 3.13 -8.86
N LEU A 217 4.82 3.61 -7.75
CA LEU A 217 5.08 4.96 -7.25
C LEU A 217 6.52 5.09 -6.75
N GLU A 218 7.25 6.01 -7.36
CA GLU A 218 8.60 6.37 -6.94
C GLU A 218 8.59 6.96 -5.51
N PRO A 219 9.59 6.67 -4.67
CA PRO A 219 9.62 7.18 -3.29
C PRO A 219 9.55 8.71 -3.19
N ALA A 220 10.21 9.43 -4.10
CA ALA A 220 10.19 10.89 -4.11
C ALA A 220 8.78 11.44 -4.43
N VAL A 221 8.12 10.90 -5.45
CA VAL A 221 6.74 11.27 -5.83
C VAL A 221 5.77 10.94 -4.69
N ARG A 222 5.88 9.74 -4.09
CA ARG A 222 5.08 9.35 -2.93
C ARG A 222 5.22 10.35 -1.78
N GLY A 223 6.45 10.75 -1.46
CA GLY A 223 6.71 11.75 -0.42
C GLY A 223 6.03 13.08 -0.69
N GLN A 224 5.98 13.52 -1.95
CA GLN A 224 5.29 14.74 -2.35
C GLN A 224 3.76 14.61 -2.25
N LEU A 225 3.19 13.48 -2.67
CA LEU A 225 1.75 13.19 -2.55
C LEU A 225 1.31 13.18 -1.07
N VAL A 226 2.07 12.50 -0.21
CA VAL A 226 1.82 12.49 1.24
C VAL A 226 1.95 13.89 1.84
N ALA A 227 2.94 14.68 1.40
CA ALA A 227 3.11 16.05 1.86
C ALA A 227 1.95 16.98 1.44
N LEU A 228 1.35 16.78 0.26
CA LEU A 228 0.15 17.49 -0.15
C LEU A 228 -1.03 17.17 0.78
N LEU A 229 -1.21 15.90 1.13
CA LEU A 229 -2.27 15.46 2.05
C LEU A 229 -2.08 15.90 3.49
N ARG A 230 -0.90 16.33 3.93
CA ARG A 230 -0.61 16.72 5.33
C ARG A 230 -0.74 18.21 5.63
N ARG A 231 -1.01 19.02 4.62
CA ARG A 231 -1.25 20.47 4.78
C ARG A 231 -2.59 20.72 5.46
#